data_AF-A0AAQ4EQW3-F1
#
_entry.id   AF-A0AAQ4EQW3-F1
#
_cell.length_a   1.000
_cell.length_b   1.000
_cell.length_c   1.000
_cell.angle_alpha   90.00
_cell.angle_beta   90.00
_cell.angle_gamma   90.00
#
_symmetry.space_group_name_H-M   'P 1'
#
loop_
_entity.id
_entity.type
_entity.pdbx_description
1 polymer ?
#
loop_
_entity_poly.entity_id
_entity_poly.type
_entity_poly.pdbx_seq_one_letter_code
_entity_poly.pdbx_strand_id
1 'polypeptide(L)'
;MDAQEVVDKAVARSADSLHAVGRFLWENPETCFEEHKAHDVICTFLEGEGFQVKRHYALETAFRAEYGGILLRSEEAPNAAVCRSHLHFCVRSRTSQILQKAQRDVEACMEAAAKATGCAVKISEKGILSKHMHLNEPLLKVFQRRAEEQGATSDVGNVSHRLPTIHPLFRIESTAMNHTAEYSRVAGMRQSQERALVVGKALALTAFDLLRDQSILDAAWEHFERTRKELRD
;
A
#
# COMPACT_ATOMS: atom_id res chain seq x y z
N MET A 1 22.43 17.66 -17.92
CA MET A 1 22.26 16.20 -17.81
C MET A 1 20.77 15.97 -17.63
N ASP A 2 20.16 15.13 -18.47
CA ASP A 2 18.71 14.91 -18.44
C ASP A 2 18.33 14.08 -17.20
N ALA A 3 17.27 14.49 -16.49
CA ALA A 3 16.79 13.78 -15.32
C ALA A 3 16.27 12.37 -15.69
N GLN A 4 15.68 12.22 -16.87
CA GLN A 4 15.29 10.92 -17.42
C GLN A 4 16.51 10.00 -17.54
N GLU A 5 17.58 10.50 -18.19
CA GLU A 5 18.84 9.78 -18.38
C GLU A 5 19.52 9.40 -17.04
N VAL A 6 19.44 10.25 -16.01
CA VAL A 6 19.97 9.96 -14.67
C VAL A 6 19.18 8.83 -13.99
N VAL A 7 17.85 8.91 -13.97
CA VAL A 7 17.02 7.86 -13.36
C VAL A 7 17.11 6.55 -14.15
N ASP A 8 17.16 6.61 -15.48
CA ASP A 8 17.35 5.42 -16.31
C ASP A 8 18.70 4.74 -16.03
N LYS A 9 19.79 5.51 -15.88
CA LYS A 9 21.09 4.97 -15.48
C LYS A 9 21.10 4.43 -14.05
N ALA A 10 20.42 5.09 -13.11
CA ALA A 10 20.32 4.63 -11.73
C ALA A 10 19.55 3.30 -11.64
N VAL A 11 18.33 3.25 -12.21
CA VAL A 11 17.52 2.03 -12.20
C VAL A 11 18.16 0.93 -13.04
N ALA A 12 18.85 1.22 -14.15
CA ALA A 12 19.59 0.20 -14.89
C ALA A 12 20.74 -0.43 -14.08
N ARG A 13 21.39 0.33 -13.18
CA ARG A 13 22.43 -0.20 -12.27
C ARG A 13 21.85 -1.09 -11.18
N SER A 14 20.72 -0.71 -10.59
CA SER A 14 20.07 -1.49 -9.53
C SER A 14 19.05 -2.51 -10.06
N ALA A 15 18.87 -2.65 -11.38
CA ALA A 15 17.82 -3.49 -12.00
C ALA A 15 17.94 -4.97 -11.64
N ASP A 16 19.15 -5.53 -11.68
CA ASP A 16 19.38 -6.94 -11.34
C ASP A 16 19.15 -7.19 -9.83
N SER A 17 19.55 -6.25 -8.97
CA SER A 17 19.28 -6.29 -7.52
C SER A 17 17.79 -6.21 -7.21
N LEU A 18 17.06 -5.27 -7.84
CA LEU A 18 15.60 -5.15 -7.72
C LEU A 18 14.88 -6.40 -8.21
N HIS A 19 15.35 -7.00 -9.32
CA HIS A 19 14.82 -8.26 -9.82
C HIS A 19 15.10 -9.42 -8.86
N ALA A 20 16.28 -9.45 -8.23
CA ALA A 20 16.64 -10.47 -7.24
C ALA A 20 15.75 -10.38 -5.99
N VAL A 21 15.48 -9.17 -5.48
CA VAL A 21 14.51 -8.94 -4.39
C VAL A 21 13.10 -9.39 -4.80
N GLY A 22 12.61 -8.94 -5.97
CA GLY A 22 11.29 -9.32 -6.48
C GLY A 22 11.12 -10.82 -6.68
N ARG A 23 12.17 -11.50 -7.17
CA ARG A 23 12.19 -12.97 -7.30
C ARG A 23 12.20 -13.66 -5.95
N PHE A 24 13.03 -13.22 -5.01
CA PHE A 24 13.11 -13.84 -3.68
C PHE A 24 11.75 -13.76 -2.96
N LEU A 25 11.08 -12.61 -3.02
CA LEU A 25 9.72 -12.41 -2.49
C LEU A 25 8.70 -13.36 -3.14
N TRP A 26 8.80 -13.55 -4.46
CA TRP A 26 7.92 -14.46 -5.20
C TRP A 26 8.18 -15.95 -4.90
N GLU A 27 9.43 -16.33 -4.69
CA GLU A 27 9.85 -17.70 -4.33
C GLU A 27 9.58 -18.04 -2.85
N ASN A 28 9.43 -17.02 -1.98
CA ASN A 28 9.19 -17.15 -0.55
C ASN A 28 7.89 -16.44 -0.11
N PRO A 29 6.70 -16.87 -0.58
CA PRO A 29 5.44 -16.28 -0.14
C PRO A 29 5.19 -16.59 1.33
N GLU A 30 4.87 -15.54 2.10
CA GLU A 30 4.57 -15.62 3.53
C GLU A 30 3.11 -15.23 3.81
N THR A 31 2.58 -15.64 4.95
CA THR A 31 1.19 -15.34 5.35
C THR A 31 1.07 -13.98 6.01
N CYS A 32 -0.14 -13.41 6.00
CA CYS A 32 -0.44 -12.10 6.59
C CYS A 32 0.04 -12.01 8.05
N PHE A 33 0.83 -10.98 8.37
CA PHE A 33 1.53 -10.73 9.65
C PHE A 33 2.71 -11.64 9.98
N GLU A 34 3.13 -12.53 9.07
CA GLU A 34 4.29 -13.44 9.22
C GLU A 34 5.32 -13.23 8.10
N GLU A 35 5.32 -12.05 7.46
CA GLU A 35 6.19 -11.67 6.34
C GLU A 35 7.63 -11.33 6.75
N HIS A 36 8.26 -12.19 7.56
CA HIS A 36 9.59 -11.96 8.16
C HIS A 36 10.73 -11.98 7.14
N LYS A 37 10.73 -12.92 6.19
CA LYS A 37 11.74 -12.94 5.11
C LYS A 37 11.55 -11.76 4.16
N ALA A 38 10.29 -11.39 3.87
CA ALA A 38 9.98 -10.24 3.04
C ALA A 38 10.43 -8.93 3.71
N HIS A 39 10.21 -8.80 5.02
CA HIS A 39 10.74 -7.70 5.83
C HIS A 39 12.26 -7.60 5.69
N ASP A 40 12.98 -8.69 5.97
CA ASP A 40 14.44 -8.69 6.00
C ASP A 40 15.08 -8.42 4.64
N VAL A 41 14.57 -9.00 3.55
CA VAL A 41 15.14 -8.78 2.21
C VAL A 41 14.94 -7.34 1.74
N ILE A 42 13.78 -6.73 2.02
CA ILE A 42 13.47 -5.36 1.62
C ILE A 42 14.28 -4.37 2.46
N CYS A 43 14.36 -4.55 3.78
CA CYS A 43 15.14 -3.67 4.65
C CYS A 43 16.64 -3.73 4.30
N THR A 44 17.18 -4.93 4.08
CA THR A 44 18.60 -5.11 3.71
C THR A 44 18.93 -4.46 2.37
N PHE A 45 18.02 -4.55 1.39
CA PHE A 45 18.17 -3.86 0.10
C PHE A 45 18.18 -2.33 0.27
N LEU A 46 17.19 -1.78 0.99
CA LEU A 46 17.07 -0.34 1.20
C LEU A 46 18.25 0.24 2.01
N GLU A 47 18.73 -0.46 3.03
CA GLU A 47 19.95 -0.10 3.78
C GLU A 47 21.17 -0.06 2.85
N GLY A 48 21.30 -1.02 1.93
CA GLY A 48 22.37 -1.07 0.92
C GLY A 48 22.33 0.09 -0.09
N GLU A 49 21.14 0.56 -0.47
CA GLU A 49 20.93 1.75 -1.32
C GLU A 49 21.00 3.08 -0.52
N GLY A 50 21.33 3.04 0.78
CA GLY A 50 21.60 4.23 1.60
C GLY A 50 20.39 4.84 2.32
N PHE A 51 19.27 4.12 2.42
CA PHE A 51 18.13 4.54 3.24
C PHE A 51 18.42 4.34 4.73
N GLN A 52 17.92 5.25 5.56
CA GLN A 52 17.83 5.05 7.01
C GLN A 52 16.59 4.21 7.31
N VAL A 53 16.78 2.93 7.61
CA VAL A 53 15.69 1.99 7.87
C VAL A 53 15.54 1.73 9.37
N LYS A 54 14.37 2.03 9.93
CA LYS A 54 13.92 1.44 11.20
C LYS A 54 13.12 0.18 10.88
N ARG A 55 13.76 -0.98 11.09
CA ARG A 55 13.13 -2.31 11.14
C ARG A 55 12.17 -2.42 12.34
N HIS A 56 11.28 -3.42 12.31
CA HIS A 56 10.28 -3.71 13.34
C HIS A 56 9.56 -2.46 13.90
N TYR A 57 9.05 -1.62 13.00
CA TYR A 57 8.28 -0.40 13.32
C TYR A 57 6.80 -0.74 13.41
N ALA A 58 6.11 -0.40 14.50
CA ALA A 58 4.67 -0.67 14.73
C ALA A 58 4.25 -2.16 14.82
N LEU A 59 4.77 -3.02 13.95
CA LEU A 59 4.60 -4.48 13.91
C LEU A 59 5.96 -5.13 13.63
N GLU A 60 6.10 -6.40 13.99
CA GLU A 60 7.33 -7.18 13.76
C GLU A 60 7.70 -7.24 12.27
N THR A 61 6.72 -7.38 11.37
CA THR A 61 6.94 -7.44 9.91
C THR A 61 6.97 -6.07 9.23
N ALA A 62 6.70 -4.96 9.94
CA ALA A 62 6.64 -3.62 9.36
C ALA A 62 7.94 -2.82 9.56
N PHE A 63 8.27 -1.96 8.60
CA PHE A 63 9.48 -1.11 8.63
C PHE A 63 9.18 0.31 8.16
N ARG A 64 10.12 1.22 8.44
CA ARG A 64 10.12 2.61 7.96
C ARG A 64 11.46 2.91 7.32
N ALA A 65 11.47 3.34 6.07
CA ALA A 65 12.67 3.76 5.35
C ALA A 65 12.63 5.27 5.06
N GLU A 66 13.71 5.98 5.35
CA GLU A 66 13.85 7.42 5.11
C GLU A 66 15.08 7.72 4.26
N TYR A 67 14.97 8.67 3.32
CA TYR A 67 16.06 9.12 2.47
C TYR A 67 15.96 10.64 2.33
N GLY A 68 17.00 11.39 2.74
CA GLY A 68 16.96 12.86 2.79
C GLY A 68 15.88 13.39 3.74
N GLY A 69 15.95 13.00 5.01
CA GLY A 69 14.78 12.90 5.89
C GLY A 69 14.01 14.17 6.26
N ILE A 70 12.70 13.98 6.48
CA ILE A 70 11.84 14.78 7.36
C ILE A 70 11.07 13.82 8.26
N LEU A 71 11.21 13.99 9.58
CA LEU A 71 10.79 13.03 10.61
C LEU A 71 9.38 13.36 11.17
N LEU A 72 8.42 12.44 11.02
CA LEU A 72 7.15 12.45 11.77
C LEU A 72 7.00 11.19 12.64
N ARG A 73 6.78 11.31 13.95
CA ARG A 73 6.75 10.18 14.93
C ARG A 73 5.33 9.70 15.29
N SER A 74 5.19 8.41 15.63
CA SER A 74 4.13 7.83 16.49
C SER A 74 4.51 6.39 16.94
N GLU A 75 3.99 5.90 18.07
CA GLU A 75 4.53 4.78 18.91
C GLU A 75 3.68 3.46 18.88
N GLU A 76 4.01 2.44 19.70
CA GLU A 76 3.84 0.97 19.44
C GLU A 76 3.05 0.09 20.46
N ALA A 77 2.48 -1.04 19.96
CA ALA A 77 2.18 -2.40 20.55
C ALA A 77 1.21 -2.56 21.78
N PRO A 78 0.87 -3.78 22.34
CA PRO A 78 1.08 -5.21 21.96
C PRO A 78 -0.21 -6.13 21.97
N ASN A 79 -0.18 -7.39 22.51
CA ASN A 79 -1.14 -8.51 22.24
C ASN A 79 -1.56 -9.45 23.43
N ALA A 80 -2.60 -10.31 23.25
CA ALA A 80 -2.74 -11.72 23.77
C ALA A 80 -4.12 -12.40 23.44
N ALA A 81 -4.23 -13.75 23.50
CA ALA A 81 -5.43 -14.54 23.11
C ALA A 81 -5.84 -15.66 24.11
N VAL A 82 -7.09 -16.17 24.00
CA VAL A 82 -7.73 -17.21 24.84
C VAL A 82 -8.67 -18.06 23.95
N CYS A 83 -8.87 -19.34 24.26
CA CYS A 83 -9.76 -20.25 23.51
C CYS A 83 -11.16 -19.66 23.26
N ARG A 84 -11.42 -19.33 21.99
CA ARG A 84 -12.66 -18.74 21.46
C ARG A 84 -12.82 -19.19 20.01
N SER A 85 -14.05 -19.36 19.54
CA SER A 85 -14.34 -19.38 18.12
C SER A 85 -14.20 -17.96 17.55
N HIS A 86 -13.13 -17.69 16.81
CA HIS A 86 -12.90 -16.42 16.14
C HIS A 86 -13.41 -16.47 14.70
N LEU A 87 -14.24 -15.51 14.31
CA LEU A 87 -14.62 -15.29 12.91
C LEU A 87 -14.08 -13.93 12.46
N HIS A 88 -13.46 -13.89 11.28
CA HIS A 88 -13.07 -12.65 10.61
C HIS A 88 -14.10 -12.32 9.51
N PHE A 89 -14.77 -11.19 9.66
CA PHE A 89 -15.71 -10.67 8.66
C PHE A 89 -15.09 -9.47 7.94
N CYS A 90 -14.95 -9.55 6.62
CA CYS A 90 -14.51 -8.43 5.79
C CYS A 90 -15.74 -7.76 5.17
N VAL A 91 -16.20 -6.64 5.77
CA VAL A 91 -17.22 -5.79 5.16
C VAL A 91 -16.53 -4.87 4.14
N ARG A 92 -17.04 -4.82 2.90
CA ARG A 92 -16.51 -3.98 1.83
C ARG A 92 -17.62 -3.11 1.26
N SER A 93 -17.31 -1.85 0.93
CA SER A 93 -18.23 -0.95 0.25
C SER A 93 -17.47 0.08 -0.59
N ARG A 94 -18.20 0.77 -1.49
CA ARG A 94 -17.67 1.85 -2.33
C ARG A 94 -17.45 3.15 -1.57
N THR A 95 -18.17 3.40 -0.47
CA THR A 95 -18.02 4.61 0.35
C THR A 95 -17.97 4.29 1.83
N SER A 96 -17.33 5.17 2.62
CA SER A 96 -17.20 4.99 4.06
C SER A 96 -18.54 5.06 4.81
N GLN A 97 -19.51 5.86 4.35
CA GLN A 97 -20.83 5.92 5.00
C GLN A 97 -21.60 4.61 4.86
N ILE A 98 -21.57 3.99 3.66
CA ILE A 98 -22.22 2.70 3.42
C ILE A 98 -21.48 1.59 4.17
N LEU A 99 -20.13 1.65 4.23
CA LEU A 99 -19.32 0.72 5.03
C LEU A 99 -19.73 0.74 6.52
N GLN A 100 -19.85 1.92 7.12
CA GLN A 100 -20.31 2.07 8.51
C GLN A 100 -21.73 1.54 8.74
N LYS A 101 -22.64 1.72 7.78
CA LYS A 101 -23.98 1.13 7.89
C LYS A 101 -23.91 -0.40 7.85
N ALA A 102 -23.24 -0.97 6.84
CA ALA A 102 -23.12 -2.41 6.67
C ALA A 102 -22.39 -3.08 7.86
N GLN A 103 -21.41 -2.40 8.45
CA GLN A 103 -20.77 -2.83 9.68
C GLN A 103 -21.78 -2.93 10.84
N ARG A 104 -22.56 -1.88 11.12
CA ARG A 104 -23.60 -1.92 12.18
C ARG A 104 -24.65 -3.01 11.94
N ASP A 105 -25.07 -3.21 10.69
CA ASP A 105 -26.03 -4.27 10.34
C ASP A 105 -25.44 -5.68 10.66
N VAL A 106 -24.14 -5.88 10.38
CA VAL A 106 -23.40 -7.12 10.66
C VAL A 106 -23.16 -7.31 12.16
N GLU A 107 -22.80 -6.26 12.90
CA GLU A 107 -22.62 -6.29 14.36
C GLU A 107 -23.92 -6.68 15.06
N ALA A 108 -25.05 -6.08 14.68
CA ALA A 108 -26.37 -6.43 15.22
C ALA A 108 -26.76 -7.90 14.99
N CYS A 109 -26.37 -8.49 13.85
CA CYS A 109 -26.57 -9.92 13.59
C CYS A 109 -25.73 -10.81 14.54
N MET A 110 -24.50 -10.42 14.85
CA MET A 110 -23.65 -11.17 15.79
C MET A 110 -24.17 -11.10 17.22
N GLU A 111 -24.62 -9.93 17.67
CA GLU A 111 -25.24 -9.74 18.99
C GLU A 111 -26.53 -10.56 19.13
N ALA A 112 -27.36 -10.59 18.09
CA ALA A 112 -28.57 -11.41 18.06
C ALA A 112 -28.26 -12.91 18.15
N ALA A 113 -27.26 -13.39 17.40
CA ALA A 113 -26.83 -14.80 17.44
C ALA A 113 -26.25 -15.21 18.81
N ALA A 114 -25.45 -14.33 19.43
CA ALA A 114 -24.92 -14.54 20.78
C ALA A 114 -26.05 -14.66 21.81
N LYS A 115 -26.99 -13.70 21.79
CA LYS A 115 -28.18 -13.69 22.65
C LYS A 115 -29.06 -14.94 22.47
N ALA A 116 -29.26 -15.40 21.23
CA ALA A 116 -30.07 -16.58 20.93
C ALA A 116 -29.42 -17.90 21.39
N THR A 117 -28.09 -17.95 21.49
CA THR A 117 -27.33 -19.17 21.86
C THR A 117 -26.87 -19.18 23.32
N GLY A 118 -27.10 -18.11 24.08
CA GLY A 118 -26.58 -17.95 25.44
C GLY A 118 -25.05 -17.71 25.49
N CYS A 119 -24.43 -17.42 24.35
CA CYS A 119 -23.00 -17.15 24.25
C CYS A 119 -22.69 -15.67 24.45
N ALA A 120 -21.44 -15.36 24.83
CA ALA A 120 -20.92 -14.00 24.84
C ALA A 120 -20.17 -13.71 23.53
N VAL A 121 -20.52 -12.62 22.84
CA VAL A 121 -19.73 -12.10 21.71
C VAL A 121 -18.88 -10.92 22.18
N LYS A 122 -17.62 -10.88 21.73
CA LYS A 122 -16.77 -9.69 21.82
C LYS A 122 -16.36 -9.30 20.41
N ILE A 123 -16.98 -8.25 19.89
CA ILE A 123 -16.58 -7.64 18.63
C ILE A 123 -15.39 -6.73 18.91
N SER A 124 -14.38 -6.79 18.04
CA SER A 124 -13.22 -5.90 18.07
C SER A 124 -12.78 -5.63 16.64
N GLU A 125 -12.63 -4.37 16.27
CA GLU A 125 -12.03 -3.98 14.99
C GLU A 125 -10.56 -4.43 14.97
N LYS A 126 -10.31 -5.63 14.45
CA LYS A 126 -8.97 -6.14 14.12
C LYS A 126 -8.76 -6.06 12.61
N GLY A 127 -8.24 -4.91 12.19
CA GLY A 127 -7.89 -4.62 10.81
C GLY A 127 -7.80 -3.12 10.62
N ILE A 128 -6.84 -2.64 9.84
CA ILE A 128 -6.81 -1.23 9.47
C ILE A 128 -7.98 -1.01 8.50
N LEU A 129 -8.99 -0.27 8.98
CA LEU A 129 -10.24 0.01 8.28
C LEU A 129 -9.91 0.73 6.96
N SER A 130 -9.77 -0.06 5.88
CA SER A 130 -9.18 0.40 4.62
C SER A 130 -10.16 1.30 3.89
N LYS A 131 -9.93 2.60 4.01
CA LYS A 131 -10.80 3.61 3.40
C LYS A 131 -10.70 3.56 1.88
N HIS A 132 -11.76 4.02 1.22
CA HIS A 132 -11.77 4.22 -0.22
C HIS A 132 -10.68 5.23 -0.62
N MET A 133 -9.99 4.94 -1.72
CA MET A 133 -8.85 5.72 -2.19
C MET A 133 -9.28 7.11 -2.69
N HIS A 134 -8.55 8.15 -2.28
CA HIS A 134 -8.66 9.50 -2.83
C HIS A 134 -7.47 9.75 -3.75
N LEU A 135 -7.69 9.61 -5.05
CA LEU A 135 -6.66 9.89 -6.05
C LEU A 135 -6.40 11.39 -6.10
N ASN A 136 -5.14 11.79 -5.90
CA ASN A 136 -4.75 13.18 -6.04
C ASN A 136 -4.51 13.52 -7.54
N GLU A 137 -5.39 14.31 -8.13
CA GLU A 137 -5.39 14.61 -9.57
C GLU A 137 -4.10 15.30 -10.09
N PRO A 138 -3.51 16.33 -9.42
CA PRO A 138 -2.21 16.88 -9.82
C PRO A 138 -1.08 15.85 -9.84
N LEU A 139 -0.95 15.03 -8.78
CA LEU A 139 0.04 13.94 -8.74
C LEU A 139 -0.19 12.92 -9.86
N LEU A 140 -1.45 12.53 -10.07
CA LEU A 140 -1.83 11.60 -11.12
C LEU A 140 -1.50 12.15 -12.52
N LYS A 141 -1.68 13.45 -12.76
CA LYS A 141 -1.30 14.09 -14.03
C LYS A 141 0.21 14.12 -14.29
N VAL A 142 1.04 14.23 -13.26
CA VAL A 142 2.50 14.13 -13.40
C VAL A 142 2.89 12.69 -13.70
N PHE A 143 2.35 11.74 -12.94
CA PHE A 143 2.57 10.30 -13.18
C PHE A 143 2.07 9.86 -14.57
N GLN A 144 0.92 10.37 -15.03
CA GLN A 144 0.35 10.04 -16.35
C GLN A 144 1.19 10.53 -17.54
N ARG A 145 2.07 11.51 -17.35
CA ARG A 145 3.09 11.89 -18.36
C ARG A 145 4.23 10.86 -18.46
N ARG A 146 4.31 9.93 -17.50
CA ARG A 146 5.35 8.90 -17.38
C ARG A 146 4.80 7.46 -17.60
N ALA A 147 3.50 7.19 -17.36
CA ALA A 147 2.86 5.87 -17.52
C ALA A 147 1.31 5.94 -17.70
N GLU A 148 0.67 4.89 -18.26
CA GLU A 148 -0.78 4.79 -18.49
C GLU A 148 -1.48 3.86 -17.48
N GLU A 149 -2.12 4.37 -16.41
CA GLU A 149 -2.63 3.52 -15.31
C GLU A 149 -3.97 3.96 -14.68
N GLN A 150 -4.66 3.00 -14.03
CA GLN A 150 -5.89 3.16 -13.22
C GLN A 150 -5.64 2.72 -11.76
N GLY A 151 -6.63 2.86 -10.85
CA GLY A 151 -6.45 2.61 -9.40
C GLY A 151 -7.28 1.46 -8.82
N ALA A 152 -6.87 0.97 -7.64
CA ALA A 152 -7.60 0.01 -6.80
C ALA A 152 -7.70 0.47 -5.33
N THR A 153 -8.51 -0.24 -4.55
CA THR A 153 -8.60 -0.08 -3.09
C THR A 153 -7.53 -0.93 -2.40
N SER A 154 -6.61 -0.26 -1.71
CA SER A 154 -5.65 -0.86 -0.76
C SER A 154 -5.71 -0.12 0.57
N ASP A 155 -5.01 -0.63 1.57
CA ASP A 155 -4.61 0.06 2.80
C ASP A 155 -4.02 1.48 2.57
N VAL A 156 -3.38 1.71 1.41
CA VAL A 156 -2.93 3.02 0.88
C VAL A 156 -4.06 4.07 0.87
N GLY A 157 -5.33 3.65 0.77
CA GLY A 157 -6.49 4.53 0.94
C GLY A 157 -6.55 5.21 2.32
N ASN A 158 -5.91 4.65 3.35
CA ASN A 158 -5.80 5.32 4.65
C ASN A 158 -4.78 6.47 4.64
N VAL A 159 -3.72 6.33 3.83
CA VAL A 159 -2.72 7.38 3.60
C VAL A 159 -3.37 8.52 2.81
N SER A 160 -4.21 8.20 1.81
CA SER A 160 -4.88 9.20 0.98
C SER A 160 -5.89 10.10 1.72
N HIS A 161 -6.31 9.73 2.95
CA HIS A 161 -7.15 10.57 3.82
C HIS A 161 -6.32 11.50 4.73
N ARG A 162 -4.99 11.38 4.72
CA ARG A 162 -4.06 12.19 5.54
C ARG A 162 -3.06 12.99 4.72
N LEU A 163 -2.68 12.51 3.53
CA LEU A 163 -1.66 13.08 2.66
C LEU A 163 -2.09 13.01 1.18
N PRO A 164 -1.63 13.93 0.31
CA PRO A 164 -1.69 13.76 -1.14
C PRO A 164 -1.10 12.41 -1.56
N THR A 165 -1.90 11.54 -2.19
CA THR A 165 -1.49 10.15 -2.48
C THR A 165 -1.98 9.70 -3.86
N ILE A 166 -1.20 8.86 -4.54
CA ILE A 166 -1.59 8.09 -5.72
C ILE A 166 -1.34 6.60 -5.47
N HIS A 167 -2.11 5.73 -6.11
CA HIS A 167 -1.93 4.28 -6.08
C HIS A 167 -2.11 3.73 -7.51
N PRO A 168 -1.08 3.84 -8.35
CA PRO A 168 -1.15 3.46 -9.76
C PRO A 168 -1.05 1.94 -9.93
N LEU A 169 -1.77 1.39 -10.92
CA LEU A 169 -1.77 -0.04 -11.28
C LEU A 169 -1.37 -0.26 -12.74
N PHE A 170 -0.40 -1.14 -12.93
CA PHE A 170 0.02 -1.59 -14.26
C PHE A 170 -0.58 -2.95 -14.65
N ARG A 171 -0.71 -3.16 -15.96
CA ARG A 171 -1.27 -4.39 -16.53
C ARG A 171 -0.20 -5.47 -16.66
N ILE A 172 -0.28 -6.48 -15.81
CA ILE A 172 0.33 -7.80 -16.05
C ILE A 172 -0.50 -8.51 -17.13
N GLU A 173 0.18 -9.10 -18.13
CA GLU A 173 -0.49 -9.84 -19.22
C GLU A 173 -0.84 -11.26 -18.79
N SER A 174 -2.06 -11.41 -18.27
CA SER A 174 -2.62 -12.69 -17.84
C SER A 174 -4.11 -12.76 -18.13
N THR A 175 -4.60 -13.96 -18.45
CA THR A 175 -6.03 -14.31 -18.43
C THR A 175 -6.52 -14.75 -17.05
N ALA A 176 -5.59 -15.04 -16.12
CA ALA A 176 -5.93 -15.42 -14.76
C ALA A 176 -6.46 -14.22 -13.95
N MET A 177 -7.29 -14.50 -12.95
CA MET A 177 -7.78 -13.47 -12.03
C MET A 177 -6.78 -13.19 -10.91
N ASN A 178 -6.73 -11.94 -10.43
CA ASN A 178 -6.00 -11.57 -9.20
C ASN A 178 -6.39 -12.51 -8.04
N HIS A 179 -5.44 -12.75 -7.13
CA HIS A 179 -5.58 -13.70 -6.00
C HIS A 179 -5.72 -15.19 -6.40
N THR A 180 -5.24 -15.59 -7.59
CA THR A 180 -5.08 -16.99 -7.98
C THR A 180 -3.61 -17.41 -8.01
N ALA A 181 -3.34 -18.71 -7.80
CA ALA A 181 -1.98 -19.27 -7.93
C ALA A 181 -1.43 -19.11 -9.36
N GLU A 182 -2.31 -19.18 -10.37
CA GLU A 182 -1.94 -18.94 -11.76
C GLU A 182 -1.49 -17.49 -11.99
N TYR A 183 -2.24 -16.50 -11.46
CA TYR A 183 -1.83 -15.09 -11.55
C TYR A 183 -0.54 -14.81 -10.79
N SER A 184 -0.35 -15.42 -9.61
CA SER A 184 0.93 -15.36 -8.89
C SER A 184 2.09 -15.85 -9.78
N ARG A 185 1.93 -17.00 -10.44
CA ARG A 185 2.94 -17.53 -11.37
C ARG A 185 3.27 -16.55 -12.50
N VAL A 186 2.26 -15.92 -13.11
CA VAL A 186 2.49 -14.93 -14.19
C VAL A 186 3.11 -13.63 -13.66
N ALA A 187 2.78 -13.21 -12.44
CA ALA A 187 3.39 -12.03 -11.81
C ALA A 187 4.90 -12.23 -11.52
N GLY A 188 5.32 -13.45 -11.19
CA GLY A 188 6.74 -13.81 -11.02
C GLY A 188 7.55 -13.91 -12.33
N MET A 189 6.90 -13.91 -13.50
CA MET A 189 7.61 -14.01 -14.78
C MET A 189 8.42 -12.76 -15.08
N ARG A 190 9.58 -12.94 -15.73
CA ARG A 190 10.52 -11.86 -16.07
C ARG A 190 9.85 -10.68 -16.81
N GLN A 191 8.97 -10.95 -17.77
CA GLN A 191 8.21 -9.93 -18.50
C GLN A 191 7.32 -9.06 -17.59
N SER A 192 6.74 -9.64 -16.54
CA SER A 192 5.91 -8.92 -15.55
C SER A 192 6.77 -8.08 -14.61
N GLN A 193 7.93 -8.62 -14.20
CA GLN A 193 8.92 -7.89 -13.39
C GLN A 193 9.56 -6.73 -14.17
N GLU A 194 9.83 -6.90 -15.47
CA GLU A 194 10.30 -5.83 -16.36
C GLU A 194 9.27 -4.69 -16.49
N ARG A 195 7.96 -5.01 -16.50
CA ARG A 195 6.91 -3.97 -16.40
C ARG A 195 6.94 -3.27 -15.05
N ALA A 196 7.05 -4.00 -13.94
CA ALA A 196 7.15 -3.40 -12.60
C ALA A 196 8.32 -2.40 -12.50
N LEU A 197 9.47 -2.69 -13.14
CA LEU A 197 10.61 -1.76 -13.21
C LEU A 197 10.29 -0.47 -13.99
N VAL A 198 9.52 -0.53 -15.09
CA VAL A 198 9.09 0.67 -15.84
C VAL A 198 8.20 1.57 -14.97
N VAL A 199 7.30 0.98 -14.19
CA VAL A 199 6.42 1.70 -13.26
C VAL A 199 7.21 2.30 -12.09
N GLY A 200 8.18 1.55 -11.56
CA GLY A 200 9.13 2.04 -10.56
C GLY A 200 9.92 3.25 -11.05
N LYS A 201 10.37 3.26 -12.32
CA LYS A 201 10.98 4.44 -12.95
C LYS A 201 10.01 5.62 -13.02
N ALA A 202 8.77 5.40 -13.44
CA ALA A 202 7.75 6.45 -13.53
C ALA A 202 7.45 7.08 -12.15
N LEU A 203 7.38 6.25 -11.09
CA LEU A 203 7.26 6.72 -9.71
C LEU A 203 8.49 7.53 -9.26
N ALA A 204 9.71 7.03 -9.51
CA ALA A 204 10.95 7.74 -9.15
C ALA A 204 11.08 9.09 -9.86
N LEU A 205 10.68 9.17 -11.14
CA LEU A 205 10.66 10.40 -11.92
C LEU A 205 9.58 11.38 -11.42
N THR A 206 8.41 10.87 -11.02
CA THR A 206 7.36 11.68 -10.39
C THR A 206 7.85 12.28 -9.06
N ALA A 207 8.56 11.49 -8.24
CA ALA A 207 9.19 11.99 -7.02
C ALA A 207 10.29 13.03 -7.29
N PHE A 208 11.10 12.84 -8.34
CA PHE A 208 12.10 13.82 -8.77
C PHE A 208 11.45 15.14 -9.21
N ASP A 209 10.38 15.08 -10.02
CA ASP A 209 9.66 16.27 -10.47
C ASP A 209 9.07 17.05 -9.28
N LEU A 210 8.51 16.35 -8.26
CA LEU A 210 8.03 16.95 -7.01
C LEU A 210 9.11 17.62 -6.17
N LEU A 211 10.29 16.99 -6.06
CA LEU A 211 11.43 17.56 -5.31
C LEU A 211 12.08 18.75 -6.03
N ARG A 212 11.88 18.86 -7.35
CA ARG A 212 12.43 19.93 -8.17
C ARG A 212 11.49 21.13 -8.31
N ASP A 213 10.19 20.89 -8.41
CA ASP A 213 9.17 21.90 -8.68
C ASP A 213 8.11 21.93 -7.56
N GLN A 214 8.32 22.84 -6.62
CA GLN A 214 7.44 23.06 -5.47
C GLN A 214 5.99 23.35 -5.88
N SER A 215 5.74 23.94 -7.06
CA SER A 215 4.38 24.26 -7.51
C SER A 215 3.51 23.02 -7.72
N ILE A 216 4.12 21.88 -8.06
CA ILE A 216 3.44 20.59 -8.19
C ILE A 216 3.00 20.09 -6.81
N LEU A 217 3.86 20.23 -5.80
CA LEU A 217 3.58 19.84 -4.43
C LEU A 217 2.49 20.73 -3.81
N ASP A 218 2.57 22.04 -4.05
CA ASP A 218 1.56 23.01 -3.59
C ASP A 218 0.18 22.69 -4.20
N ALA A 219 0.11 22.49 -5.52
CA ALA A 219 -1.13 22.09 -6.20
C ALA A 219 -1.70 20.75 -5.70
N ALA A 220 -0.83 19.78 -5.38
CA ALA A 220 -1.23 18.51 -4.80
C ALA A 220 -1.86 18.71 -3.39
N TRP A 221 -1.30 19.58 -2.56
CA TRP A 221 -1.86 19.93 -1.25
C TRP A 221 -3.17 20.72 -1.34
N GLU A 222 -3.27 21.70 -2.24
CA GLU A 222 -4.51 22.45 -2.48
C GLU A 222 -5.66 21.53 -2.89
N HIS A 223 -5.41 20.61 -3.81
CA HIS A 223 -6.42 19.64 -4.24
C HIS A 223 -6.81 18.68 -3.10
N PHE A 224 -5.85 18.18 -2.33
CA PHE A 224 -6.12 17.34 -1.17
C PHE A 224 -7.00 18.06 -0.14
N GLU A 225 -6.69 19.31 0.19
CA GLU A 225 -7.47 20.10 1.15
C GLU A 225 -8.87 20.45 0.63
N ARG A 226 -9.03 20.67 -0.68
CA ARG A 226 -10.36 20.83 -1.31
C ARG A 226 -11.20 19.56 -1.15
N THR A 227 -10.69 18.41 -1.60
CA THR A 227 -11.42 17.14 -1.53
C THR A 227 -11.67 16.69 -0.09
N ARG A 228 -10.77 17.03 0.85
CA ARG A 228 -10.98 16.77 2.28
C ARG A 228 -12.12 17.59 2.89
N LYS A 229 -12.43 18.78 2.38
CA LYS A 229 -13.59 19.59 2.78
C LYS A 229 -14.88 19.02 2.18
N GLU A 230 -14.87 18.74 0.87
CA GLU A 230 -16.00 18.14 0.11
C GLU A 230 -16.51 16.80 0.68
N LEU A 231 -15.76 16.15 1.58
CA LEU A 231 -16.07 14.86 2.21
C LEU A 231 -16.36 14.94 3.72
N ARG A 232 -16.38 16.16 4.30
CA ARG A 232 -16.76 16.42 5.69
C ARG A 232 -18.17 16.99 5.83
N ASP A 233 -18.71 17.53 4.73
CA ASP A 233 -20.10 17.94 4.57
C ASP A 233 -20.97 16.75 4.07
#